data_AF-A0A0G1NJZ6-F1
#
_entry.id   AF-A0A0G1NJZ6-F1
#
_cell.length_a   1.000
_cell.length_b   1.000
_cell.length_c   1.000
_cell.angle_alpha   90.00
_cell.angle_beta   90.00
_cell.angle_gamma   90.00
#
_symmetry.space_group_name_H-M   'P 1'
#
loop_
_entity.id
_entity.type
_entity.pdbx_description
1 polymer ?
#
loop_
_entity_poly.entity_id
_entity_poly.type
_entity_poly.pdbx_seq_one_letter_code
_entity_poly.pdbx_strand_id
1 'polypeptide(L)'
;LMTMLTLTTGTAFIMWLGEQIDQYGIGNGMSIIITAGIIASLPTALWQTYILLSPFDPSHQQLAWWKFALMCVLFVFTITCVILIIQGQRKIPVQYAKQLFHYRP
;
A
#
# COMPACT_ATOMS: atom_id res chain seq x y z
N LEU A 1 -26.24 -13.77 8.40
CA LEU A 1 -25.46 -14.59 9.35
C LEU A 1 -24.22 -15.20 8.70
N MET A 2 -24.36 -15.99 7.61
CA MET A 2 -23.20 -16.61 6.93
C MET A 2 -22.15 -15.60 6.46
N THR A 3 -22.57 -14.51 5.80
CA THR A 3 -21.65 -13.43 5.35
C THR A 3 -20.87 -12.79 6.49
N MET A 4 -21.52 -12.55 7.63
CA MET A 4 -20.88 -11.99 8.83
C MET A 4 -19.86 -12.97 9.40
N LEU A 5 -20.22 -14.24 9.56
CA LEU A 5 -19.30 -15.27 10.06
C LEU A 5 -18.11 -15.45 9.11
N THR A 6 -18.32 -15.47 7.78
CA THR A 6 -17.23 -15.61 6.81
C THR A 6 -16.27 -14.43 6.83
N LEU A 7 -16.77 -13.19 6.95
CA LEU A 7 -15.93 -12.00 7.00
C LEU A 7 -15.16 -11.91 8.32
N THR A 8 -15.83 -12.18 9.45
CA THR A 8 -15.18 -12.16 10.77
C THR A 8 -14.11 -13.24 10.88
N THR A 9 -14.42 -14.48 10.47
CA THR A 9 -13.44 -15.58 10.47
C THR A 9 -12.28 -15.31 9.52
N GLY A 10 -12.56 -14.79 8.31
CA GLY A 10 -11.51 -14.42 7.35
C GLY A 10 -10.59 -13.31 7.89
N THR A 11 -11.15 -12.30 8.55
CA THR A 11 -10.37 -11.20 9.14
C THR A 11 -9.50 -11.69 10.31
N ALA A 12 -10.07 -12.52 11.20
CA ALA A 12 -9.34 -13.11 12.32
C ALA A 12 -8.19 -14.03 11.84
N PHE A 13 -8.43 -14.79 10.77
CA PHE A 13 -7.40 -15.63 10.15
C PHE A 13 -6.25 -14.81 9.57
N ILE A 14 -6.54 -13.72 8.86
CA ILE A 14 -5.51 -12.82 8.32
C ILE A 14 -4.72 -12.14 9.44
N MET A 15 -5.37 -11.71 10.52
CA MET A 15 -4.69 -11.15 11.69
C MET A 15 -3.70 -12.15 12.30
N TRP A 16 -4.14 -13.39 12.51
CA TRP A 16 -3.26 -14.46 13.01
C TRP A 16 -2.06 -14.71 12.08
N LEU A 17 -2.27 -14.72 10.75
CA LEU A 17 -1.15 -14.81 9.80
C LEU A 17 -0.18 -13.63 9.93
N GLY A 18 -0.69 -12.42 10.18
CA GLY A 18 0.13 -11.24 10.42
C GLY A 18 1.05 -11.40 11.64
N GLU A 19 0.53 -11.96 12.74
CA GLU A 19 1.32 -12.25 13.94
C GLU A 19 2.39 -13.32 13.69
N GLN A 20 2.10 -14.35 12.88
CA GLN A 20 3.09 -15.35 12.51
C GLN A 20 4.25 -14.74 11.69
N ILE A 21 3.93 -13.85 10.76
CA ILE A 21 4.97 -13.14 9.98
C ILE A 21 5.80 -12.23 10.87
N ASP A 22 5.22 -11.61 11.90
CA ASP A 22 5.95 -10.76 12.85
C ASP A 22 6.98 -11.57 13.68
N GLN A 23 6.63 -12.80 14.08
CA GLN A 23 7.50 -13.65 14.89
C GLN A 23 8.66 -14.28 14.11
N TYR A 24 8.43 -14.67 12.85
CA TYR A 24 9.41 -15.41 12.04
C TYR A 24 9.98 -14.61 10.85
N GLY A 25 9.44 -13.42 10.58
CA GLY A 25 9.76 -12.58 9.44
C GLY A 25 10.54 -11.31 9.79
N ILE A 26 10.51 -10.34 8.88
CA ILE A 26 11.22 -9.07 9.00
C ILE A 26 10.21 -7.93 8.98
N GLY A 27 10.24 -7.05 9.97
CA GLY A 27 9.35 -5.89 10.05
C GLY A 27 7.95 -6.25 10.55
N ASN A 28 6.98 -5.35 10.35
CA ASN A 28 5.62 -5.52 10.86
C ASN A 28 4.79 -6.40 9.91
N GLY A 29 4.39 -7.59 10.39
CA GLY A 29 3.66 -8.57 9.59
C GLY A 29 2.35 -8.07 8.98
N MET A 30 1.58 -7.25 9.71
CA MET A 30 0.34 -6.66 9.19
C MET A 30 0.60 -5.67 8.06
N SER A 31 1.65 -4.85 8.16
CA SER A 31 2.04 -3.91 7.08
C SER A 31 2.42 -4.65 5.80
N ILE A 32 3.11 -5.80 5.93
CA ILE A 32 3.53 -6.61 4.78
C ILE A 32 2.32 -7.24 4.10
N ILE A 33 1.36 -7.77 4.86
CA ILE A 33 0.12 -8.34 4.29
C ILE A 33 -0.64 -7.28 3.48
N ILE A 34 -0.83 -6.08 4.05
CA ILE A 34 -1.54 -4.99 3.35
C ILE A 34 -0.79 -4.62 2.06
N THR A 35 0.54 -4.47 2.14
CA THR A 35 1.36 -4.11 0.99
C THR A 35 1.33 -5.19 -0.10
N ALA A 36 1.42 -6.46 0.30
CA ALA A 36 1.32 -7.59 -0.61
C ALA A 36 -0.04 -7.66 -1.30
N GLY A 37 -1.14 -7.36 -0.57
CA GLY A 37 -2.48 -7.28 -1.14
C GLY A 37 -2.60 -6.21 -2.22
N ILE A 38 -2.04 -5.02 -1.98
CA ILE A 38 -2.01 -3.94 -2.98
C ILE A 38 -1.18 -4.38 -4.21
N ILE A 39 0.01 -4.92 -4.00
CA ILE A 39 0.91 -5.36 -5.09
C ILE A 39 0.27 -6.49 -5.90
N ALA A 40 -0.43 -7.43 -5.27
CA ALA A 40 -1.10 -8.55 -5.94
C ALA A 40 -2.20 -8.10 -6.91
N SER A 41 -2.80 -6.92 -6.70
CA SER A 41 -3.81 -6.36 -7.59
C SER A 41 -3.24 -5.67 -8.84
N LEU A 42 -1.96 -5.29 -8.83
CA LEU A 42 -1.31 -4.55 -9.91
C LEU A 42 -1.27 -5.31 -11.25
N PRO A 43 -0.88 -6.60 -11.32
CA PRO A 43 -0.80 -7.33 -12.59
C PRO A 43 -2.14 -7.38 -13.32
N THR A 44 -3.23 -7.61 -12.57
CA THR A 44 -4.59 -7.64 -13.13
C THR A 44 -4.99 -6.30 -13.72
N ALA A 45 -4.70 -5.20 -13.03
CA ALA A 45 -4.97 -3.85 -13.51
C ALA A 45 -4.17 -3.52 -14.79
N LEU A 46 -2.91 -3.93 -14.86
CA LEU A 46 -2.08 -3.77 -16.06
C LEU A 46 -2.62 -4.57 -17.25
N TRP A 47 -3.05 -5.81 -17.01
CA TRP A 47 -3.63 -6.66 -18.05
C TRP A 47 -4.94 -6.09 -18.61
N GLN A 48 -5.83 -5.63 -17.74
CA GLN A 48 -7.06 -4.94 -18.14
C GLN A 48 -6.76 -3.70 -18.99
N THR A 49 -5.77 -2.91 -18.57
CA THR A 49 -5.34 -1.73 -19.30
C THR A 49 -4.76 -2.09 -20.68
N TYR A 50 -3.98 -3.17 -20.80
CA TYR A 50 -3.45 -3.65 -22.08
C TYR A 50 -4.55 -4.07 -23.06
N ILE A 51 -5.58 -4.80 -22.58
CA ILE A 51 -6.73 -5.18 -23.41
C ILE A 51 -7.47 -3.93 -23.92
N LEU A 52 -7.70 -2.95 -23.04
CA LEU A 52 -8.39 -1.70 -23.38
C LEU A 52 -7.63 -0.82 -24.39
N LEU A 53 -6.31 -0.99 -24.48
CA LEU A 53 -5.44 -0.28 -25.44
C LEU A 53 -5.18 -1.07 -26.72
N SER A 54 -5.55 -2.36 -26.78
CA SER A 54 -5.20 -3.22 -27.89
C SER A 54 -5.79 -2.68 -29.21
N PRO A 55 -4.95 -2.31 -30.20
CA PRO A 55 -5.40 -1.71 -31.47
C PRO A 55 -5.97 -2.74 -32.46
N PHE A 56 -6.02 -4.02 -32.08
CA PHE A 56 -6.34 -5.14 -32.97
C PHE A 56 -7.84 -5.42 -33.13
N ASP A 57 -8.70 -4.85 -32.28
CA ASP A 57 -10.16 -4.99 -32.40
C ASP A 57 -10.85 -3.61 -32.31
N PRO A 58 -11.26 -3.01 -33.45
CA PRO A 58 -11.97 -1.72 -33.49
C PRO A 58 -13.31 -1.72 -32.72
N SER A 59 -13.87 -2.89 -32.42
CA SER A 59 -15.09 -3.08 -31.61
C SER A 59 -14.86 -2.94 -30.10
N HIS A 60 -13.62 -3.13 -29.63
CA HIS A 60 -13.24 -3.12 -28.21
C HIS A 60 -12.42 -1.90 -27.80
N GLN A 61 -12.15 -0.97 -28.72
CA GLN A 61 -11.41 0.26 -28.44
C GLN A 61 -12.28 1.27 -27.66
N GLN A 62 -12.55 0.97 -26.39
CA GLN A 62 -13.31 1.87 -25.50
C GLN A 62 -12.47 3.05 -24.99
N LEU A 63 -11.14 2.96 -25.05
CA LEU A 63 -10.24 3.97 -24.49
C LEU A 63 -9.46 4.71 -25.58
N ALA A 64 -9.80 5.98 -25.79
CA ALA A 64 -9.02 6.88 -26.63
C ALA A 64 -7.60 7.05 -26.05
N TRP A 65 -6.59 7.09 -26.91
CA TRP A 65 -5.18 7.25 -26.52
C TRP A 65 -4.93 8.43 -25.57
N TRP A 66 -5.66 9.54 -25.77
CA TRP A 66 -5.63 10.71 -24.88
C TRP A 66 -6.03 10.38 -23.42
N LYS A 67 -7.03 9.53 -23.20
CA LYS A 67 -7.48 9.15 -21.85
C LYS A 67 -6.43 8.33 -21.12
N PHE A 68 -5.73 7.45 -21.84
CA PHE A 68 -4.61 6.69 -21.28
C PHE A 68 -3.45 7.62 -20.89
N ALA A 69 -3.07 8.55 -21.77
CA ALA A 69 -2.05 9.56 -21.47
C ALA A 69 -2.44 10.40 -20.23
N LEU A 70 -3.69 10.85 -20.13
CA LEU A 70 -4.22 11.57 -18.98
C LEU A 70 -4.11 10.73 -17.69
N MET A 71 -4.47 9.44 -17.74
CA MET A 71 -4.37 8.52 -16.59
C MET A 71 -2.93 8.38 -16.10
N CYS A 72 -1.97 8.19 -17.01
CA CYS A 72 -0.55 8.11 -16.65
C CYS A 72 -0.05 9.41 -16.00
N VAL A 73 -0.42 10.57 -16.55
CA VAL A 73 -0.07 11.88 -15.98
C VAL A 73 -0.64 12.04 -14.57
N LEU A 74 -1.92 11.69 -14.37
CA LEU A 74 -2.56 11.76 -13.06
C LEU A 74 -1.92 10.81 -12.03
N PHE A 75 -1.50 9.62 -12.46
CA PHE A 75 -0.80 8.66 -11.60
C PHE A 75 0.53 9.23 -11.08
N VAL A 76 1.37 9.75 -11.99
CA VAL A 76 2.65 10.37 -11.63
C VAL A 76 2.45 11.61 -10.76
N PHE A 77 1.45 12.44 -11.11
CA PHE A 77 1.09 13.62 -10.33
C PHE A 77 0.68 13.27 -8.90
N THR A 78 -0.18 12.27 -8.72
CA THR A 78 -0.65 11.82 -7.40
C THR A 78 0.52 11.30 -6.55
N ILE A 79 1.39 10.46 -7.13
CA ILE A 79 2.58 9.96 -6.43
C ILE A 79 3.48 11.12 -5.99
N THR A 80 3.76 12.06 -6.89
CA THR A 80 4.61 13.22 -6.59
C THR A 80 4.00 14.07 -5.47
N CYS A 81 2.69 14.34 -5.54
CA CYS A 81 1.97 15.09 -4.52
C CYS A 81 2.06 14.41 -3.15
N VAL A 82 1.84 13.09 -3.10
CA VAL A 82 1.96 12.30 -1.86
C VAL A 82 3.38 12.38 -1.30
N ILE A 83 4.40 12.25 -2.14
CA ILE A 83 5.81 12.34 -1.72
C ILE A 83 6.12 13.72 -1.13
N LEU A 84 5.68 14.80 -1.77
CA LEU A 84 5.89 16.17 -1.28
C LEU A 84 5.26 16.38 0.11
N ILE A 85 4.06 15.84 0.33
CA ILE A 85 3.39 15.89 1.64
C ILE A 85 4.18 15.07 2.68
N ILE A 86 4.66 13.88 2.34
CA ILE A 86 5.43 13.02 3.26
C ILE A 86 6.78 13.65 3.64
N GLN A 87 7.45 14.36 2.74
CA GLN A 87 8.73 15.01 3.04
C GLN A 87 8.59 16.23 3.96
N GLY A 88 7.39 16.81 4.08
CA GLY A 88 7.11 17.99 4.90
C GLY A 88 7.09 17.76 6.42
N GLN A 89 7.52 16.58 6.92
CA GLN A 89 7.48 16.27 8.35
C GLN A 89 8.46 17.17 9.14
N ARG A 90 7.92 18.05 9.98
CA ARG A 90 8.72 18.89 10.89
C ARG A 90 9.27 18.03 12.02
N LYS A 91 10.60 17.91 12.10
CA LYS A 91 11.27 17.23 13.22
C LYS A 91 11.07 18.04 14.50
N ILE A 92 10.36 17.49 15.47
CA ILE A 92 10.20 18.09 16.80
C ILE A 92 11.44 17.68 17.63
N PRO A 93 12.29 18.63 18.06
CA PRO A 93 13.44 18.29 18.89
C PRO A 93 12.95 17.88 20.29
N VAL A 94 12.99 16.59 20.59
CA VAL A 94 12.80 16.08 21.96
C VAL A 94 14.14 16.12 22.68
N GLN A 95 14.17 16.83 23.80
CA GLN A 95 15.26 16.76 24.77
C GLN A 95 14.89 15.74 25.84
N TYR A 96 15.57 14.59 25.84
CA TYR A 96 15.42 13.61 26.91
C TYR A 96 16.23 14.07 28.12
N ALA A 97 15.56 14.37 29.23
CA ALA A 97 16.22 14.63 30.51
C ALA A 97 16.82 13.32 31.03
N LYS A 98 18.09 13.06 30.69
CA LYS A 98 18.83 11.92 31.25
C LYS A 98 19.27 12.28 32.66
N GLN A 99 18.59 11.76 33.68
CA GLN A 99 19.12 11.77 35.04
C GLN A 99 20.31 10.81 35.11
N LEU A 100 21.53 11.36 35.08
CA LEU A 100 22.74 10.64 35.42
C LEU A 100 22.76 10.48 36.94
N PHE A 101 22.27 9.35 37.44
CA PHE A 101 22.39 9.01 38.86
C PHE A 101 23.87 8.74 39.15
N HIS A 102 24.54 9.75 39.72
CA HIS A 102 25.93 9.66 40.11
C HIS A 102 26.01 8.86 41.43
N TYR A 103 26.20 7.55 41.34
CA TYR A 103 26.57 6.72 42.48
C TYR A 103 27.99 7.12 42.91
N ARG A 104 28.11 7.82 44.04
CA ARG A 104 29.39 7.99 44.74
C ARG A 104 29.61 6.79 45.66
N PRO A 105 30.83 6.20 45.65
CA PRO A 105 31.16 5.04 46.48
C PRO A 105 31.17 5.38 47.98
#